data_AF-A0A537ERD2-F1
#
_entry.id   AF-A0A537ERD2-F1
#
_cell.length_a   1.000
_cell.length_b   1.000
_cell.length_c   1.000
_cell.angle_alpha   90.00
_cell.angle_beta   90.00
_cell.angle_gamma   90.00
#
_symmetry.space_group_name_H-M   'P 1'
#
loop_
_entity.id
_entity.type
_entity.pdbx_description
1 polymer ?
#
loop_
_entity_poly.entity_id
_entity_poly.type
_entity_poly.pdbx_seq_one_letter_code
_entity_poly.pdbx_strand_id
1 'polypeptide(L)'
;MTKFHLRRFRAISLVLLGAMMLVTFAPKNTYAAASLQGNDFQSQSFSKTVDYYDYVRQYAAANNINYTAIQSQHAYIYTTYINVGGFQLFYAGLLNATHNNMNVTIPIQTVFEHFKTPQGKDAITASSFLSLVAFTENGTSTIFPNSPDRSDTVFASFSLGYPLSAFGTHPVPTYVANSQIIPLTSTDSSHWTWGLNYTSLNAIWWRMYPDPLLPLWDASTPRAFAQYSQLSFNYALAIDPSAKTATLTTSYTVGRMTDLYLLTTTPRVLHLNSTGTYDLSGVSRGSQTIYQYLSQNGYELSIVQSHMAVLANSTTSDKTDTGTSVDNNNETDVTHTGVNTVASDNEKVFRTTFGVKSSYQLYNYASGNQANYNVTTRTANRPAWGGNHVYDVQNVFMGFLPVFVYHVDPALFQAARAGMASFRVASYLYNLQPR
;
A
#
# COMPACT_ATOMS: atom_id res chain seq x y z
N MET A 1 -26.19 -19.23 27.19
CA MET A 1 -25.66 -17.85 27.22
C MET A 1 -24.47 -17.78 26.28
N THR A 2 -24.42 -17.09 25.15
CA THR A 2 -25.43 -16.46 24.28
C THR A 2 -24.76 -16.40 22.91
N LYS A 3 -25.35 -17.04 21.90
CA LYS A 3 -24.88 -17.06 20.51
C LYS A 3 -24.94 -15.65 19.94
N PHE A 4 -23.83 -14.90 19.98
CA PHE A 4 -23.75 -13.59 19.34
C PHE A 4 -23.63 -13.73 17.82
N HIS A 5 -24.50 -13.00 17.14
CA HIS A 5 -24.79 -13.07 15.72
C HIS A 5 -23.60 -12.66 14.84
N LEU A 6 -23.01 -13.64 14.16
CA LEU A 6 -22.13 -13.50 12.98
C LEU A 6 -22.93 -13.18 11.69
N ARG A 7 -24.02 -12.41 11.79
CA ARG A 7 -24.88 -12.12 10.64
C ARG A 7 -24.44 -10.84 9.94
N ARG A 8 -24.08 -11.00 8.66
CA ARG A 8 -23.79 -9.99 7.63
C ARG A 8 -22.33 -9.54 7.53
N PHE A 9 -21.44 -10.51 7.29
CA PHE A 9 -20.28 -10.24 6.42
C PHE A 9 -20.82 -9.67 5.10
N ARG A 10 -20.44 -8.44 4.77
CA ARG A 10 -20.81 -7.78 3.52
C ARG A 10 -20.23 -8.58 2.35
N ALA A 11 -21.05 -9.47 1.79
CA ALA A 11 -20.83 -10.08 0.48
C ALA A 11 -20.69 -9.04 -0.66
N ILE A 12 -20.95 -7.76 -0.36
CA ILE A 12 -20.86 -6.62 -1.29
C ILE A 12 -19.40 -6.22 -1.57
N SER A 13 -18.48 -6.39 -0.61
CA SER A 13 -17.06 -6.03 -0.79
C SER A 13 -16.33 -6.90 -1.82
N LEU A 14 -16.82 -8.12 -2.06
CA LEU A 14 -16.28 -9.08 -3.03
C LEU A 14 -16.90 -8.94 -4.43
N VAL A 15 -18.07 -8.28 -4.53
CA VAL A 15 -18.79 -8.05 -5.80
C VAL A 15 -18.25 -6.82 -6.54
N LEU A 16 -17.71 -5.83 -5.83
CA LEU A 16 -17.09 -4.62 -6.43
C LEU A 16 -15.78 -4.92 -7.16
N LEU A 17 -15.02 -5.95 -6.75
CA LEU A 17 -13.91 -6.48 -7.57
C LEU A 17 -14.40 -7.16 -8.86
N GLY A 18 -15.64 -7.67 -8.83
CA GLY A 18 -16.19 -8.56 -9.86
C GLY A 18 -16.83 -7.87 -11.07
N ALA A 19 -17.14 -6.58 -11.00
CA ALA A 19 -17.90 -5.92 -12.07
C ALA A 19 -17.06 -5.47 -13.28
N MET A 20 -15.73 -5.44 -13.20
CA MET A 20 -14.92 -4.69 -14.17
C MET A 20 -14.10 -5.50 -15.17
N MET A 21 -14.16 -6.83 -15.19
CA MET A 21 -13.14 -7.54 -15.96
C MET A 21 -13.63 -8.79 -16.70
N LEU A 22 -13.71 -8.65 -18.03
CA LEU A 22 -13.90 -9.72 -18.99
C LEU A 22 -12.66 -9.82 -19.90
N VAL A 23 -12.27 -11.07 -20.18
CA VAL A 23 -11.32 -11.56 -21.20
C VAL A 23 -9.87 -11.81 -20.73
N THR A 24 -9.26 -12.79 -21.40
CA THR A 24 -8.13 -13.67 -21.07
C THR A 24 -6.76 -13.02 -20.88
N PHE A 25 -5.96 -13.52 -19.94
CA PHE A 25 -4.61 -13.02 -19.61
C PHE A 25 -3.52 -14.12 -19.54
N ALA A 26 -2.28 -13.60 -19.54
CA ALA A 26 -0.98 -14.22 -19.36
C ALA A 26 -0.91 -15.36 -18.32
N PRO A 27 0.07 -16.29 -18.44
CA PRO A 27 0.18 -17.48 -17.61
C PRO A 27 0.06 -17.20 -16.11
N LYS A 28 -0.64 -18.11 -15.43
CA LYS A 28 -0.77 -18.14 -13.97
C LYS A 28 0.61 -18.29 -13.33
N ASN A 29 1.12 -17.23 -12.71
CA ASN A 29 2.18 -17.38 -11.73
C ASN A 29 1.55 -18.00 -10.47
N THR A 30 1.42 -19.32 -10.47
CA THR A 30 1.02 -20.07 -9.28
C THR A 30 2.23 -20.16 -8.36
N TYR A 31 2.11 -19.64 -7.15
CA TYR A 31 3.10 -19.87 -6.11
C TYR A 31 2.80 -21.17 -5.37
N ALA A 32 3.84 -21.84 -4.89
CA ALA A 32 3.67 -22.90 -3.91
C ALA A 32 3.19 -22.27 -2.59
N ALA A 33 1.90 -22.42 -2.28
CA ALA A 33 1.31 -21.91 -1.06
C ALA A 33 1.42 -22.95 0.06
N ALA A 34 1.88 -22.50 1.23
CA ALA A 34 1.80 -23.25 2.47
C ALA A 34 0.56 -22.82 3.27
N SER A 35 0.05 -23.72 4.10
CA SER A 35 -0.94 -23.35 5.11
C SER A 35 -0.27 -22.63 6.28
N LEU A 36 -0.86 -21.50 6.69
CA LEU A 36 -0.51 -20.84 7.94
C LEU A 36 -1.21 -21.55 9.10
N GLN A 37 -0.44 -21.99 10.09
CA GLN A 37 -0.93 -22.74 11.24
C GLN A 37 -0.63 -21.98 12.54
N GLY A 38 -1.44 -22.20 13.57
CA GLY A 38 -1.26 -21.50 14.87
C GLY A 38 0.10 -21.78 15.54
N ASN A 39 0.67 -22.98 15.33
CA ASN A 39 2.00 -23.35 15.83
C ASN A 39 3.13 -22.57 15.15
N ASP A 40 2.93 -22.02 13.95
CA ASP A 40 3.94 -21.20 13.27
C ASP A 40 4.34 -19.99 14.13
N PHE A 41 3.37 -19.42 14.86
CA PHE A 41 3.58 -18.26 15.74
C PHE A 41 4.33 -18.56 17.03
N GLN A 42 4.58 -19.85 17.33
CA GLN A 42 5.42 -20.27 18.45
C GLN A 42 6.91 -20.28 18.08
N SER A 43 7.25 -20.21 16.78
CA SER A 43 8.64 -20.15 16.32
C SER A 43 9.23 -18.76 16.55
N GLN A 44 10.56 -18.68 16.67
CA GLN A 44 11.26 -17.39 16.71
C GLN A 44 11.05 -16.60 15.41
N SER A 45 11.04 -17.27 14.26
CA SER A 45 10.71 -16.64 12.99
C SER A 45 10.21 -17.66 11.97
N PHE A 46 9.48 -17.16 10.97
CA PHE A 46 9.18 -17.92 9.75
C PHE A 46 9.02 -16.97 8.56
N SER A 47 9.15 -17.53 7.35
CA SER A 47 8.73 -16.85 6.12
C SER A 47 7.99 -17.85 5.23
N LYS A 48 6.77 -17.52 4.79
CA LYS A 48 5.93 -18.41 3.98
C LYS A 48 5.16 -17.63 2.93
N THR A 49 4.96 -18.25 1.77
CA THR A 49 3.90 -17.81 0.84
C THR A 49 2.62 -18.55 1.20
N VAL A 50 1.53 -17.83 1.41
CA VAL A 50 0.23 -18.38 1.79
C VAL A 50 -0.82 -17.99 0.76
N ASP A 51 -1.77 -18.87 0.46
CA ASP A 51 -2.96 -18.49 -0.30
C ASP A 51 -4.06 -18.07 0.68
N TYR A 52 -4.38 -16.77 0.67
CA TYR A 52 -5.42 -16.23 1.52
C TYR A 52 -6.79 -16.86 1.23
N TYR A 53 -7.11 -17.13 -0.04
CA TYR A 53 -8.41 -17.70 -0.36
C TYR A 53 -8.55 -19.14 0.15
N ASP A 54 -7.46 -19.89 0.29
CA ASP A 54 -7.51 -21.20 0.95
C ASP A 54 -7.93 -21.08 2.41
N TYR A 55 -7.40 -20.10 3.13
CA TYR A 55 -7.81 -19.83 4.51
C TYR A 55 -9.30 -19.45 4.59
N VAL A 56 -9.76 -18.57 3.71
CA VAL A 56 -11.18 -18.17 3.64
C VAL A 56 -12.08 -19.37 3.32
N ARG A 57 -11.69 -20.22 2.37
CA ARG A 57 -12.43 -21.43 2.02
C ARG A 57 -12.54 -22.41 3.18
N GLN A 58 -11.44 -22.64 3.91
CA GLN A 58 -11.43 -23.50 5.11
C GLN A 58 -12.38 -22.97 6.18
N TYR A 59 -12.32 -21.66 6.46
CA TYR A 59 -13.23 -21.02 7.40
C TYR A 59 -14.70 -21.11 6.94
N ALA A 60 -14.98 -20.84 5.67
CA ALA A 60 -16.31 -20.90 5.11
C ALA A 60 -16.91 -22.30 5.18
N ALA A 61 -16.13 -23.34 4.85
CA ALA A 61 -16.51 -24.74 4.98
C ALA A 61 -16.84 -25.10 6.44
N ALA A 62 -15.99 -24.72 7.40
CA ALA A 62 -16.21 -24.97 8.83
C ALA A 62 -17.47 -24.29 9.38
N ASN A 63 -17.96 -23.22 8.73
CA ASN A 63 -19.10 -22.42 9.18
C ASN A 63 -20.35 -22.53 8.28
N ASN A 64 -20.39 -23.48 7.33
CA ASN A 64 -21.50 -23.66 6.38
C ASN A 64 -21.82 -22.39 5.55
N ILE A 65 -20.79 -21.61 5.20
CA ILE A 65 -20.92 -20.42 4.36
C ILE A 65 -20.62 -20.82 2.91
N ASN A 66 -21.50 -20.46 1.97
CA ASN A 66 -21.27 -20.72 0.55
C ASN A 66 -20.07 -19.88 0.05
N TYR A 67 -19.08 -20.53 -0.55
CA TYR A 67 -17.87 -19.92 -1.11
C TYR A 67 -17.66 -20.23 -2.60
N THR A 68 -18.70 -20.69 -3.32
CA THR A 68 -18.61 -21.04 -4.76
C THR A 68 -18.10 -19.86 -5.60
N ALA A 69 -18.46 -18.62 -5.24
CA ALA A 69 -18.00 -17.42 -5.93
C ALA A 69 -16.47 -17.23 -5.91
N ILE A 70 -15.77 -17.82 -4.95
CA ILE A 70 -14.32 -17.66 -4.74
C ILE A 70 -13.54 -18.97 -4.96
N GLN A 71 -14.16 -19.99 -5.53
CA GLN A 71 -13.58 -21.34 -5.61
C GLN A 71 -12.29 -21.40 -6.44
N SER A 72 -12.18 -20.56 -7.48
CA SER A 72 -11.02 -20.49 -8.38
C SER A 72 -10.16 -19.24 -8.16
N GLN A 73 -10.41 -18.50 -7.08
CA GLN A 73 -9.68 -17.28 -6.75
C GLN A 73 -8.51 -17.62 -5.81
N HIS A 74 -7.39 -16.94 -5.98
CA HIS A 74 -6.19 -17.11 -5.18
C HIS A 74 -5.65 -15.73 -4.81
N ALA A 75 -4.97 -15.61 -3.68
CA ALA A 75 -4.27 -14.39 -3.31
C ALA A 75 -3.05 -14.82 -2.53
N TYR A 76 -1.93 -14.86 -3.24
CA TYR A 76 -0.67 -15.32 -2.71
C TYR A 76 0.00 -14.17 -1.97
N ILE A 77 0.19 -14.35 -0.67
CA ILE A 77 0.76 -13.37 0.23
C ILE A 77 2.09 -13.93 0.73
N TYR A 78 3.18 -13.19 0.54
CA TYR A 78 4.42 -13.45 1.23
C TYR A 78 4.31 -12.92 2.66
N THR A 79 4.52 -13.80 3.62
CA THR A 79 4.42 -13.51 5.04
C THR A 79 5.75 -13.74 5.73
N THR A 80 6.09 -12.86 6.65
CA THR A 80 7.26 -12.96 7.51
C THR A 80 6.82 -12.75 8.95
N TYR A 81 7.31 -13.57 9.87
CA TYR A 81 7.08 -13.41 11.30
C TYR A 81 8.39 -13.45 12.06
N ILE A 82 8.51 -12.61 13.08
CA ILE A 82 9.65 -12.52 13.99
C ILE A 82 9.10 -12.37 15.42
N ASN A 83 9.61 -13.15 16.36
CA ASN A 83 9.22 -13.17 17.76
C ASN A 83 10.45 -13.23 18.65
N VAL A 84 10.82 -12.09 19.23
CA VAL A 84 12.02 -11.96 20.07
C VAL A 84 11.71 -11.12 21.31
N GLY A 85 11.93 -11.71 22.48
CA GLY A 85 11.86 -10.98 23.75
C GLY A 85 10.49 -10.37 24.06
N GLY A 86 9.39 -10.94 23.53
CA GLY A 86 8.05 -10.39 23.68
C GLY A 86 7.68 -9.29 22.68
N PHE A 87 8.59 -8.91 21.77
CA PHE A 87 8.28 -8.17 20.57
C PHE A 87 7.98 -9.14 19.42
N GLN A 88 6.83 -8.97 18.80
CA GLN A 88 6.35 -9.79 17.69
C GLN A 88 6.09 -8.90 16.48
N LEU A 89 6.64 -9.26 15.33
CA LEU A 89 6.41 -8.59 14.06
C LEU A 89 5.85 -9.57 13.06
N PHE A 90 4.82 -9.16 12.31
CA PHE A 90 4.28 -9.88 11.18
C PHE A 90 4.15 -8.98 9.98
N TYR A 91 4.69 -9.43 8.86
CA TYR A 91 4.62 -8.73 7.60
C TYR A 91 3.76 -9.54 6.62
N ALA A 92 2.95 -8.84 5.84
CA ALA A 92 2.14 -9.38 4.76
C ALA A 92 2.32 -8.53 3.50
N GLY A 93 2.85 -9.15 2.45
CA GLY A 93 3.04 -8.53 1.14
C GLY A 93 2.35 -9.33 0.03
N LEU A 94 1.51 -8.68 -0.77
CA LEU A 94 0.77 -9.36 -1.84
C LEU A 94 1.70 -9.68 -3.03
N LEU A 95 1.88 -10.96 -3.34
CA LEU A 95 2.64 -11.37 -4.53
C LEU A 95 1.79 -11.19 -5.78
N ASN A 96 0.63 -11.83 -5.82
CA ASN A 96 -0.39 -11.66 -6.84
C ASN A 96 -1.73 -12.18 -6.32
N ALA A 97 -2.80 -11.83 -7.01
CA ALA A 97 -4.12 -12.37 -6.78
C ALA A 97 -4.73 -12.82 -8.10
N THR A 98 -5.53 -13.88 -8.06
CA THR A 98 -6.36 -14.32 -9.16
C THR A 98 -7.83 -14.04 -8.89
N HIS A 99 -8.50 -13.43 -9.86
CA HIS A 99 -9.93 -13.19 -9.81
C HIS A 99 -10.51 -13.39 -11.22
N ASN A 100 -11.60 -14.16 -11.36
CA ASN A 100 -12.21 -14.49 -12.65
C ASN A 100 -11.20 -14.92 -13.74
N ASN A 101 -10.21 -15.74 -13.37
CA ASN A 101 -9.12 -16.22 -14.25
C ASN A 101 -8.10 -15.16 -14.71
N MET A 102 -8.05 -13.99 -14.08
CA MET A 102 -7.03 -12.98 -14.34
C MET A 102 -6.06 -12.92 -13.17
N ASN A 103 -4.78 -12.67 -13.45
CA ASN A 103 -3.77 -12.44 -12.42
C ASN A 103 -3.52 -10.94 -12.28
N VAL A 104 -3.53 -10.44 -11.05
CA VAL A 104 -3.26 -9.05 -10.73
C VAL A 104 -2.13 -8.99 -9.71
N THR A 105 -1.19 -8.09 -9.92
CA THR A 105 -0.05 -7.85 -9.04
C THR A 105 -0.19 -6.45 -8.46
N ILE A 106 -0.80 -6.32 -7.28
CA ILE A 106 -0.99 -5.03 -6.58
C ILE A 106 0.06 -4.90 -5.48
N PRO A 107 0.89 -3.84 -5.49
CA PRO A 107 1.78 -3.54 -4.38
C PRO A 107 0.98 -3.22 -3.13
N ILE A 108 0.73 -4.23 -2.31
CA ILE A 108 0.13 -4.09 -0.99
C ILE A 108 1.12 -4.65 0.00
N GLN A 109 1.48 -3.83 0.99
CA GLN A 109 2.46 -4.17 2.01
C GLN A 109 1.98 -3.66 3.35
N THR A 110 1.95 -4.54 4.35
CA THR A 110 1.69 -4.13 5.72
C THR A 110 2.61 -4.85 6.69
N VAL A 111 3.09 -4.10 7.68
CA VAL A 111 3.78 -4.62 8.86
C VAL A 111 2.90 -4.40 10.08
N PHE A 112 2.71 -5.45 10.87
CA PHE A 112 2.08 -5.46 12.19
C PHE A 112 3.14 -5.71 13.24
N GLU A 113 3.05 -5.00 14.35
CA GLU A 113 3.90 -5.23 15.49
C GLU A 113 3.01 -5.37 16.72
N HIS A 114 3.34 -6.33 17.57
CA HIS A 114 2.72 -6.54 18.87
C HIS A 114 3.80 -6.58 19.93
N PHE A 115 3.63 -5.80 21.00
CA PHE A 115 4.60 -5.69 22.06
C PHE A 115 3.96 -5.14 23.34
N LYS A 116 4.68 -5.29 24.46
CA LYS A 116 4.38 -4.56 25.69
C LYS A 116 5.18 -3.27 25.75
N THR A 117 4.51 -2.17 26.07
CA THR A 117 5.16 -0.88 26.37
C THR A 117 6.02 -0.99 27.65
N PRO A 118 6.92 -0.04 27.94
CA PRO A 118 7.75 -0.06 29.16
C PRO A 118 6.98 -0.21 30.49
N GLN A 119 5.74 0.27 30.58
CA GLN A 119 4.84 0.15 31.72
C GLN A 119 3.86 -1.04 31.60
N GLY A 120 4.03 -1.90 30.58
CA GLY A 120 3.35 -3.18 30.46
C GLY A 120 2.01 -3.16 29.71
N LYS A 121 1.67 -2.06 29.01
CA LYS A 121 0.44 -2.01 28.18
C LYS A 121 0.66 -2.83 26.91
N ASP A 122 -0.32 -3.66 26.54
CA ASP A 122 -0.29 -4.37 25.27
C ASP A 122 -0.63 -3.42 24.12
N ALA A 123 0.29 -3.34 23.17
CA ALA A 123 0.24 -2.44 22.02
C ALA A 123 0.30 -3.22 20.73
N ILE A 124 -0.53 -2.82 19.78
CA ILE A 124 -0.46 -3.26 18.39
C ILE A 124 -0.27 -2.03 17.52
N THR A 125 0.74 -2.05 16.67
CA THR A 125 0.93 -1.06 15.61
C THR A 125 0.78 -1.72 14.25
N ALA A 126 0.36 -0.95 13.25
CA ALA A 126 0.38 -1.37 11.87
C ALA A 126 0.85 -0.22 10.97
N SER A 127 1.73 -0.53 10.03
CA SER A 127 2.20 0.41 9.01
C SER A 127 1.99 -0.20 7.63
N SER A 128 1.23 0.50 6.77
CA SER A 128 0.91 -0.01 5.43
C SER A 128 1.26 0.97 4.33
N PHE A 129 1.81 0.45 3.24
CA PHE A 129 1.86 1.16 1.97
C PHE A 129 0.45 1.24 1.39
N LEU A 130 -0.02 2.45 1.10
CA LEU A 130 -1.34 2.68 0.54
C LEU A 130 -1.29 2.78 -0.99
N SER A 131 -0.46 3.67 -1.52
CA SER A 131 -0.40 3.94 -2.96
C SER A 131 0.81 4.74 -3.38
N LEU A 132 1.11 4.62 -4.66
CA LEU A 132 1.90 5.58 -5.40
C LEU A 132 0.92 6.56 -6.06
N VAL A 133 1.14 7.86 -5.95
CA VAL A 133 0.27 8.85 -6.61
C VAL A 133 1.08 9.76 -7.51
N ALA A 134 0.57 9.99 -8.72
CA ALA A 134 1.08 11.04 -9.59
C ALA A 134 0.24 12.30 -9.37
N PHE A 135 0.84 13.49 -9.40
CA PHE A 135 0.09 14.73 -9.26
C PHE A 135 0.74 15.88 -10.02
N THR A 136 -0.04 16.93 -10.25
CA THR A 136 0.44 18.19 -10.79
C THR A 136 -0.08 19.33 -9.92
N GLU A 137 0.81 20.21 -9.50
CA GLU A 137 0.47 21.36 -8.67
C GLU A 137 -0.39 22.36 -9.41
N ASN A 138 -1.40 22.88 -8.72
CA ASN A 138 -2.20 24.00 -9.21
C ASN A 138 -1.57 25.30 -8.71
N GLY A 139 -0.50 25.75 -9.36
CA GLY A 139 0.49 26.68 -8.79
C GLY A 139 -0.01 27.92 -8.02
N THR A 140 -1.19 28.47 -8.31
CA THR A 140 -1.76 29.60 -7.55
C THR A 140 -2.64 29.19 -6.36
N SER A 141 -3.17 27.97 -6.34
CA SER A 141 -4.01 27.43 -5.27
C SER A 141 -3.39 26.29 -4.47
N THR A 142 -2.19 25.81 -4.85
CA THR A 142 -1.42 24.80 -4.10
C THR A 142 -1.25 25.24 -2.65
N ILE A 143 -1.71 24.39 -1.73
CA ILE A 143 -1.71 24.64 -0.30
C ILE A 143 -0.40 24.15 0.30
N PHE A 144 0.11 23.02 -0.19
CA PHE A 144 1.32 22.37 0.28
C PHE A 144 2.29 22.14 -0.87
N PRO A 145 3.23 23.08 -1.11
CA PRO A 145 4.21 22.91 -2.17
C PRO A 145 5.01 21.62 -2.00
N ASN A 146 5.22 20.92 -3.12
CA ASN A 146 5.88 19.64 -3.25
C ASN A 146 5.19 18.53 -2.43
N SER A 147 3.85 18.52 -2.38
CA SER A 147 3.09 17.39 -1.83
C SER A 147 1.64 17.42 -2.31
N PRO A 148 1.08 16.30 -2.81
CA PRO A 148 -0.25 16.31 -3.41
C PRO A 148 -1.32 16.70 -2.40
N ASP A 149 -2.10 17.74 -2.68
CA ASP A 149 -3.19 18.20 -1.83
C ASP A 149 -4.53 18.34 -2.57
N ARG A 150 -5.57 18.77 -1.84
CA ARG A 150 -6.94 18.89 -2.35
C ARG A 150 -7.12 19.88 -3.52
N SER A 151 -6.19 20.81 -3.68
CA SER A 151 -6.20 21.82 -4.74
C SER A 151 -5.51 21.35 -6.03
N ASP A 152 -4.75 20.26 -5.94
CA ASP A 152 -3.97 19.71 -7.03
C ASP A 152 -4.78 18.75 -7.90
N THR A 153 -4.22 18.42 -9.06
CA THR A 153 -4.69 17.28 -9.85
C THR A 153 -3.95 16.03 -9.39
N VAL A 154 -4.65 15.09 -8.75
CA VAL A 154 -4.06 13.87 -8.19
C VAL A 154 -4.58 12.63 -8.90
N PHE A 155 -3.66 11.72 -9.23
CA PHE A 155 -3.93 10.43 -9.82
C PHE A 155 -3.43 9.33 -8.90
N ALA A 156 -4.35 8.54 -8.37
CA ALA A 156 -3.99 7.34 -7.65
C ALA A 156 -3.51 6.29 -8.65
N SER A 157 -2.30 5.76 -8.43
CA SER A 157 -1.63 4.83 -9.33
C SER A 157 -1.77 3.42 -8.75
N PHE A 158 -2.69 2.63 -9.30
CA PHE A 158 -2.87 1.23 -8.89
C PHE A 158 -2.80 0.31 -10.08
N SER A 159 -2.14 -0.81 -9.87
CA SER A 159 -2.10 -1.91 -10.81
C SER A 159 -3.37 -2.76 -10.72
N LEU A 160 -4.55 -2.15 -10.87
CA LEU A 160 -5.76 -2.94 -11.08
C LEU A 160 -5.58 -3.63 -12.43
N GLY A 161 -5.68 -4.97 -12.45
CA GLY A 161 -5.49 -5.80 -13.64
C GLY A 161 -6.62 -5.65 -14.65
N TYR A 162 -7.05 -4.40 -14.90
CA TYR A 162 -8.10 -4.04 -15.82
C TYR A 162 -7.77 -4.61 -17.21
N PRO A 163 -8.71 -5.30 -17.85
CA PRO A 163 -8.53 -5.78 -19.21
C PRO A 163 -8.44 -4.60 -20.14
N LEU A 164 -7.20 -4.27 -20.49
CA LEU A 164 -6.92 -3.27 -21.50
C LEU A 164 -7.49 -3.69 -22.87
N SER A 165 -7.86 -4.97 -23.05
CA SER A 165 -8.61 -5.45 -24.22
C SER A 165 -9.98 -4.78 -24.39
N ALA A 166 -10.53 -4.12 -23.36
CA ALA A 166 -11.72 -3.27 -23.47
C ALA A 166 -11.49 -2.03 -24.37
N PHE A 167 -10.23 -1.67 -24.67
CA PHE A 167 -9.88 -0.57 -25.58
C PHE A 167 -9.84 -0.98 -27.07
N GLY A 168 -10.36 -2.16 -27.42
CA GLY A 168 -10.61 -2.59 -28.79
C GLY A 168 -9.53 -3.49 -29.39
N THR A 169 -9.41 -3.49 -30.73
CA THR A 169 -8.54 -4.39 -31.51
C THR A 169 -7.06 -3.98 -31.54
N HIS A 170 -6.70 -2.93 -30.82
CA HIS A 170 -5.35 -2.39 -30.80
C HIS A 170 -4.46 -3.15 -29.80
N PRO A 171 -3.15 -3.32 -30.06
CA PRO A 171 -2.23 -3.94 -29.13
C PRO A 171 -2.06 -3.03 -27.91
N VAL A 172 -2.86 -3.31 -26.90
CA VAL A 172 -2.69 -2.79 -25.54
C VAL A 172 -1.57 -3.54 -24.83
N PRO A 173 -0.86 -2.89 -23.89
CA PRO A 173 0.17 -3.54 -23.09
C PRO A 173 -0.37 -4.82 -22.47
N THR A 174 0.36 -5.92 -22.65
CA THR A 174 0.06 -7.12 -21.86
C THR A 174 0.42 -6.82 -20.40
N TYR A 175 -0.47 -7.17 -19.48
CA TYR A 175 -0.17 -7.07 -18.06
C TYR A 175 0.92 -8.08 -17.70
N VAL A 176 2.16 -7.61 -17.56
CA VAL A 176 3.36 -8.41 -17.30
C VAL A 176 3.99 -8.12 -15.93
N ALA A 177 3.23 -7.52 -15.01
CA ALA A 177 3.74 -7.18 -13.69
C ALA A 177 4.10 -8.46 -12.92
N ASN A 178 5.36 -8.53 -12.47
CA ASN A 178 5.89 -9.65 -11.71
C ASN A 178 6.22 -9.21 -10.29
N SER A 179 6.12 -10.13 -9.34
CA SER A 179 6.58 -9.97 -7.97
C SER A 179 7.70 -10.95 -7.68
N GLN A 180 8.67 -10.52 -6.86
CA GLN A 180 9.82 -11.32 -6.46
C GLN A 180 10.02 -11.16 -4.96
N ILE A 181 10.18 -12.29 -4.27
CA ILE A 181 10.48 -12.34 -2.85
C ILE A 181 11.92 -11.92 -2.62
N ILE A 182 12.11 -10.96 -1.71
CA ILE A 182 13.40 -10.73 -1.05
C ILE A 182 13.34 -11.55 0.24
N PRO A 183 14.06 -12.69 0.33
CA PRO A 183 13.89 -13.64 1.41
C PRO A 183 14.17 -13.04 2.78
N LEU A 184 13.50 -13.57 3.81
CA LEU A 184 13.87 -13.29 5.19
C LEU A 184 15.27 -13.82 5.44
N THR A 185 16.18 -12.92 5.84
CA THR A 185 17.52 -13.26 6.28
C THR A 185 17.80 -12.60 7.62
N SER A 186 18.77 -13.16 8.34
CA SER A 186 19.18 -12.70 9.66
C SER A 186 20.69 -12.78 9.75
N THR A 187 21.32 -11.74 10.31
CA THR A 187 22.76 -11.76 10.62
C THR A 187 23.02 -12.30 12.02
N ASP A 188 22.04 -12.15 12.91
CA ASP A 188 22.03 -12.65 14.29
C ASP A 188 20.58 -12.68 14.83
N SER A 189 20.39 -13.03 16.10
CA SER A 189 19.08 -13.12 16.75
C SER A 189 18.34 -11.80 16.97
N SER A 190 18.88 -10.67 16.51
CA SER A 190 18.39 -9.30 16.72
C SER A 190 18.27 -8.48 15.43
N HIS A 191 18.78 -8.97 14.30
CA HIS A 191 18.80 -8.25 13.04
C HIS A 191 18.22 -9.10 11.91
N TRP A 192 17.22 -8.55 11.20
CA TRP A 192 16.54 -9.23 10.09
C TRP A 192 16.32 -8.30 8.91
N THR A 193 16.35 -8.86 7.71
CA THR A 193 15.95 -8.16 6.48
C THR A 193 15.05 -9.02 5.61
N TRP A 194 14.10 -8.41 4.93
CA TRP A 194 13.19 -9.05 3.98
C TRP A 194 12.53 -8.00 3.08
N GLY A 195 11.75 -8.43 2.10
CA GLY A 195 11.00 -7.49 1.27
C GLY A 195 10.31 -8.12 0.07
N LEU A 196 9.85 -7.24 -0.82
CA LEU A 196 9.25 -7.60 -2.09
C LEU A 196 9.66 -6.62 -3.17
N ASN A 197 9.97 -7.16 -4.34
CA ASN A 197 10.28 -6.40 -5.53
C ASN A 197 9.22 -6.64 -6.60
N TYR A 198 8.60 -5.57 -7.07
CA TYR A 198 7.69 -5.61 -8.22
C TYR A 198 8.40 -5.07 -9.45
N THR A 199 8.33 -5.78 -10.57
CA THR A 199 8.94 -5.37 -11.84
C THR A 199 7.90 -5.29 -12.93
N SER A 200 8.12 -4.39 -13.90
CA SER A 200 7.18 -4.17 -15.02
C SER A 200 5.76 -3.85 -14.51
N LEU A 201 5.70 -3.08 -13.42
CA LEU A 201 4.48 -2.75 -12.70
C LEU A 201 3.62 -1.81 -13.54
N ASN A 202 2.53 -2.33 -14.08
CA ASN A 202 1.54 -1.54 -14.81
C ASN A 202 0.59 -0.90 -13.80
N ALA A 203 0.38 0.40 -13.87
CA ALA A 203 -0.56 1.11 -13.02
C ALA A 203 -1.54 1.93 -13.85
N ILE A 204 -2.79 1.91 -13.43
CA ILE A 204 -3.85 2.75 -13.97
C ILE A 204 -3.88 4.02 -13.14
N TRP A 205 -3.90 5.16 -13.83
CA TRP A 205 -4.06 6.46 -13.21
C TRP A 205 -5.54 6.81 -13.13
N TRP A 206 -6.06 6.73 -11.91
CA TRP A 206 -7.42 7.14 -11.60
C TRP A 206 -7.41 8.51 -10.96
N ARG A 207 -8.13 9.47 -11.56
CA ARG A 207 -8.23 10.79 -10.97
C ARG A 207 -8.96 10.70 -9.64
N MET A 208 -8.34 11.20 -8.58
CA MET A 208 -8.94 11.29 -7.26
C MET A 208 -9.00 12.74 -6.81
N TYR A 209 -9.93 13.00 -5.89
CA TYR A 209 -10.12 14.27 -5.22
C TYR A 209 -9.86 14.03 -3.73
N PRO A 210 -8.67 14.36 -3.21
CA PRO A 210 -8.37 14.24 -1.78
C PRO A 210 -9.00 15.41 -1.01
N ASP A 211 -10.32 15.58 -1.15
CA ASP A 211 -11.11 16.56 -0.41
C ASP A 211 -11.83 15.87 0.77
N PRO A 212 -11.66 16.32 2.02
CA PRO A 212 -12.37 15.74 3.16
C PRO A 212 -13.89 15.87 3.11
N LEU A 213 -14.42 16.89 2.42
CA LEU A 213 -15.86 17.13 2.31
C LEU A 213 -16.48 16.26 1.21
N LEU A 214 -15.68 15.89 0.21
CA LEU A 214 -16.14 15.15 -0.96
C LEU A 214 -15.03 14.21 -1.50
N PRO A 215 -14.66 13.13 -0.77
CA PRO A 215 -13.57 12.25 -1.12
C PRO A 215 -13.94 11.31 -2.29
N LEU A 216 -13.98 11.87 -3.49
CA LEU A 216 -14.41 11.20 -4.72
C LEU A 216 -13.24 10.79 -5.58
N TRP A 217 -13.54 9.93 -6.55
CA TRP A 217 -12.66 9.61 -7.66
C TRP A 217 -13.49 9.54 -8.94
N ASP A 218 -12.83 9.73 -10.07
CA ASP A 218 -13.47 9.54 -11.36
C ASP A 218 -13.55 8.03 -11.67
N ALA A 219 -14.65 7.42 -11.27
CA ALA A 219 -14.91 6.00 -11.52
C ALA A 219 -15.24 5.69 -12.99
N SER A 220 -15.49 6.70 -13.82
CA SER A 220 -16.01 6.50 -15.18
C SER A 220 -14.91 6.18 -16.18
N THR A 221 -13.76 6.88 -16.09
CA THR A 221 -12.70 6.78 -17.10
C THR A 221 -11.33 6.95 -16.46
N PRO A 222 -10.42 5.96 -16.57
CA PRO A 222 -9.03 6.17 -16.19
C PRO A 222 -8.39 7.24 -17.09
N ARG A 223 -7.30 7.87 -16.63
CA ARG A 223 -6.64 8.95 -17.39
C ARG A 223 -5.39 8.50 -18.12
N ALA A 224 -4.70 7.50 -17.56
CA ALA A 224 -3.54 6.92 -18.21
C ALA A 224 -3.26 5.50 -17.72
N PHE A 225 -2.42 4.81 -18.49
CA PHE A 225 -1.72 3.60 -18.05
C PHE A 225 -0.22 3.88 -18.03
N ALA A 226 0.40 3.71 -16.87
CA ALA A 226 1.84 3.87 -16.69
C ALA A 226 2.49 2.50 -16.48
N GLN A 227 3.66 2.28 -17.06
CA GLN A 227 4.50 1.13 -16.72
C GLN A 227 5.74 1.62 -15.96
N TYR A 228 5.87 1.20 -14.71
CA TYR A 228 7.05 1.42 -13.89
C TYR A 228 7.98 0.21 -14.00
N SER A 229 9.26 0.46 -14.23
CA SER A 229 10.28 -0.60 -14.31
C SER A 229 10.39 -1.38 -12.99
N GLN A 230 10.24 -0.70 -11.85
CA GLN A 230 10.38 -1.30 -10.54
C GLN A 230 9.56 -0.57 -9.46
N LEU A 231 9.07 -1.33 -8.48
CA LEU A 231 8.74 -0.82 -7.16
C LEU A 231 9.23 -1.84 -6.13
N SER A 232 10.25 -1.52 -5.35
CA SER A 232 10.80 -2.42 -4.33
C SER A 232 10.55 -1.90 -2.93
N PHE A 233 10.23 -2.82 -2.03
CA PHE A 233 10.07 -2.60 -0.60
C PHE A 233 11.11 -3.44 0.12
N ASN A 234 11.95 -2.80 0.93
CA ASN A 234 12.95 -3.45 1.75
C ASN A 234 12.74 -3.05 3.20
N TYR A 235 12.72 -4.05 4.07
CA TYR A 235 12.56 -3.89 5.51
C TYR A 235 13.83 -4.38 6.20
N ALA A 236 14.27 -3.60 7.18
CA ALA A 236 15.34 -3.99 8.09
C ALA A 236 14.87 -3.76 9.53
N LEU A 237 14.83 -4.83 10.31
CA LEU A 237 14.49 -4.80 11.72
C LEU A 237 15.77 -4.96 12.55
N ALA A 238 15.97 -4.06 13.51
CA ALA A 238 16.99 -4.17 14.55
C ALA A 238 16.33 -4.13 15.93
N ILE A 239 16.61 -5.13 16.77
CA ILE A 239 16.13 -5.20 18.16
C ILE A 239 17.32 -5.08 19.09
N ASP A 240 17.29 -4.07 19.96
CA ASP A 240 18.23 -3.86 21.04
C ASP A 240 17.54 -4.10 22.39
N PRO A 241 17.74 -5.28 23.01
CA PRO A 241 17.17 -5.60 24.31
C PRO A 241 17.70 -4.68 25.43
N SER A 242 18.92 -4.17 25.31
CA SER A 242 19.55 -3.33 26.34
C SER A 242 18.93 -1.92 26.37
N ALA A 243 18.67 -1.35 25.18
CA ALA A 243 17.96 -0.09 25.03
C ALA A 243 16.44 -0.25 25.13
N LYS A 244 15.92 -1.49 25.12
CA LYS A 244 14.48 -1.82 25.03
C LYS A 244 13.81 -1.19 23.81
N THR A 245 14.49 -1.27 22.66
CA THR A 245 14.02 -0.66 21.41
C THR A 245 14.02 -1.65 20.27
N ALA A 246 12.96 -1.63 19.46
CA ALA A 246 12.93 -2.22 18.13
C ALA A 246 12.85 -1.10 17.10
N THR A 247 13.68 -1.15 16.06
CA THR A 247 13.70 -0.18 14.97
C THR A 247 13.45 -0.88 13.65
N LEU A 248 12.33 -0.57 13.02
CA LEU A 248 12.00 -0.99 11.67
C LEU A 248 12.32 0.11 10.68
N THR A 249 13.29 -0.14 9.80
CA THR A 249 13.61 0.75 8.68
C THR A 249 12.90 0.25 7.43
N THR A 250 12.12 1.12 6.80
CA THR A 250 11.48 0.83 5.50
C THR A 250 12.14 1.64 4.40
N SER A 251 12.61 0.96 3.36
CA SER A 251 13.26 1.57 2.20
C SER A 251 12.52 1.22 0.91
N TYR A 252 12.37 2.22 0.04
CA TYR A 252 11.67 2.11 -1.23
C TYR A 252 12.62 2.34 -2.39
N THR A 253 12.41 1.59 -3.48
CA THR A 253 13.00 1.89 -4.78
C THR A 253 11.88 2.04 -5.78
N VAL A 254 11.74 3.23 -6.39
CA VAL A 254 10.78 3.47 -7.47
C VAL A 254 11.57 3.61 -8.77
N GLY A 255 11.39 2.64 -9.67
CA GLY A 255 12.01 2.64 -10.98
C GLY A 255 11.37 3.67 -11.91
N ARG A 256 12.09 4.03 -12.97
CA ARG A 256 11.58 4.94 -14.01
C ARG A 256 10.32 4.37 -14.66
N MET A 257 9.47 5.28 -15.13
CA MET A 257 8.38 4.99 -16.05
C MET A 257 8.97 4.73 -17.44
N THR A 258 8.62 3.59 -18.04
CA THR A 258 9.08 3.20 -19.38
C THR A 258 8.07 3.59 -20.44
N ASP A 259 6.78 3.49 -20.08
CA ASP A 259 5.66 3.67 -21.00
C ASP A 259 4.51 4.42 -20.30
N LEU A 260 3.88 5.32 -21.04
CA LEU A 260 2.68 6.04 -20.62
C LEU A 260 1.66 6.05 -21.76
N TYR A 261 0.49 5.49 -21.52
CA TYR A 261 -0.63 5.49 -22.46
C TYR A 261 -1.66 6.50 -21.97
N LEU A 262 -1.83 7.61 -22.68
CA LEU A 262 -2.77 8.65 -22.33
C LEU A 262 -4.15 8.36 -22.93
N LEU A 263 -5.16 8.35 -22.08
CA LEU A 263 -6.55 8.11 -22.47
C LEU A 263 -7.22 9.46 -22.66
N THR A 264 -7.25 9.93 -23.92
CA THR A 264 -7.84 11.22 -24.26
C THR A 264 -9.34 11.09 -24.54
N THR A 265 -10.06 12.20 -24.45
CA THR A 265 -11.51 12.27 -24.78
C THR A 265 -11.79 12.17 -26.28
N THR A 266 -10.75 12.31 -27.11
CA THR A 266 -10.76 11.98 -28.54
C THR A 266 -10.48 10.49 -28.74
N PRO A 267 -10.94 9.84 -29.83
CA PRO A 267 -10.89 8.37 -30.00
C PRO A 267 -9.46 7.80 -30.20
N ARG A 268 -8.42 8.51 -29.77
CA ARG A 268 -7.02 8.15 -29.94
C ARG A 268 -6.34 8.08 -28.57
N VAL A 269 -5.85 6.89 -28.25
CA VAL A 269 -4.91 6.68 -27.15
C VAL A 269 -3.50 6.99 -27.68
N LEU A 270 -2.74 7.79 -26.93
CA LEU A 270 -1.35 8.11 -27.25
C LEU A 270 -0.43 7.28 -26.37
N HIS A 271 0.56 6.64 -26.98
CA HIS A 271 1.62 5.91 -26.29
C HIS A 271 2.90 6.73 -26.31
N LEU A 272 3.41 7.11 -25.15
CA LEU A 272 4.68 7.77 -24.97
C LEU A 272 5.69 6.82 -24.35
N ASN A 273 6.91 6.81 -24.89
CA ASN A 273 8.03 6.07 -24.34
C ASN A 273 9.32 6.90 -24.44
N SER A 274 10.48 6.27 -24.24
CA SER A 274 11.78 6.96 -24.31
C SER A 274 12.17 7.51 -25.69
N THR A 275 11.53 7.07 -26.78
CA THR A 275 11.90 7.44 -28.16
C THR A 275 10.92 8.39 -28.84
N GLY A 276 9.67 8.49 -28.35
CA GLY A 276 8.70 9.43 -28.91
C GLY A 276 7.26 9.15 -28.51
N THR A 277 6.34 9.75 -29.26
CA THR A 277 4.89 9.57 -29.13
C THR A 277 4.36 8.79 -30.33
N TYR A 278 3.56 7.78 -30.05
CA TYR A 278 2.96 6.87 -31.01
C TYR A 278 1.46 6.78 -30.77
N ASP A 279 0.71 6.30 -31.76
CA ASP A 279 -0.62 5.75 -31.47
C ASP A 279 -0.51 4.27 -31.11
N LEU A 280 -1.65 3.65 -30.75
CA LEU A 280 -1.67 2.22 -30.41
C LEU A 280 -1.30 1.29 -31.58
N SER A 281 -1.27 1.77 -32.83
CA SER A 281 -0.79 0.96 -33.97
C SER A 281 0.73 1.04 -34.14
N GLY A 282 1.43 1.78 -33.26
CA GLY A 282 2.87 2.00 -33.33
C GLY A 282 3.29 3.06 -34.36
N VAL A 283 2.34 3.75 -34.98
CA VAL A 283 2.65 4.84 -35.93
C VAL A 283 3.13 6.04 -35.14
N SER A 284 4.32 6.53 -35.48
CA SER A 284 4.87 7.75 -34.86
C SER A 284 3.96 8.95 -35.10
N ARG A 285 3.68 9.69 -34.03
CA ARG A 285 2.88 10.92 -34.00
C ARG A 285 3.70 12.13 -33.60
N GLY A 286 4.92 11.93 -33.10
CA GLY A 286 5.84 13.00 -32.77
C GLY A 286 7.07 12.48 -32.04
N SER A 287 8.05 13.38 -31.86
CA SER A 287 9.29 13.09 -31.15
C SER A 287 9.22 13.39 -29.64
N GLN A 288 8.06 13.83 -29.12
CA GLN A 288 7.91 14.11 -27.70
C GLN A 288 8.07 12.79 -26.93
N THR A 289 9.07 12.71 -26.06
CA THR A 289 9.25 11.53 -25.23
C THR A 289 8.36 11.59 -23.99
N ILE A 290 8.17 10.45 -23.33
CA ILE A 290 7.51 10.39 -22.02
C ILE A 290 8.15 11.36 -21.00
N TYR A 291 9.47 11.54 -21.07
CA TYR A 291 10.23 12.39 -20.17
C TYR A 291 9.92 13.87 -20.39
N GLN A 292 9.87 14.28 -21.66
CA GLN A 292 9.47 15.64 -22.04
C GLN A 292 8.02 15.91 -21.68
N TYR A 293 7.11 14.96 -21.91
CA TYR A 293 5.70 15.11 -21.58
C TYR A 293 5.49 15.28 -20.07
N LEU A 294 6.05 14.40 -19.24
CA LEU A 294 5.90 14.49 -17.78
C LEU A 294 6.47 15.81 -17.24
N SER A 295 7.65 16.21 -17.72
CA SER A 295 8.29 17.47 -17.31
C SER A 295 7.51 18.71 -17.77
N GLN A 296 7.03 18.75 -19.01
CA GLN A 296 6.27 19.89 -19.54
C GLN A 296 4.91 20.08 -18.86
N ASN A 297 4.32 19.00 -18.35
CA ASN A 297 3.04 19.03 -17.66
C ASN A 297 3.18 19.04 -16.13
N GLY A 298 4.41 19.15 -15.60
CA GLY A 298 4.65 19.29 -14.15
C GLY A 298 4.22 18.07 -13.33
N TYR A 299 4.35 16.86 -13.86
CA TYR A 299 4.02 15.64 -13.13
C TYR A 299 5.08 15.30 -12.09
N GLU A 300 4.63 15.11 -10.86
CA GLU A 300 5.41 14.65 -9.72
C GLU A 300 4.83 13.34 -9.14
N LEU A 301 5.59 12.69 -8.25
CA LEU A 301 5.26 11.37 -7.72
C LEU A 301 5.38 11.32 -6.19
N SER A 302 4.32 10.89 -5.50
CA SER A 302 4.31 10.75 -4.03
C SER A 302 4.00 9.32 -3.60
N ILE A 303 4.49 8.94 -2.42
CA ILE A 303 4.15 7.70 -1.74
C ILE A 303 3.21 8.02 -0.58
N VAL A 304 2.07 7.33 -0.54
CA VAL A 304 1.10 7.45 0.55
C VAL A 304 1.21 6.25 1.47
N GLN A 305 1.31 6.50 2.77
CA GLN A 305 1.38 5.47 3.79
C GLN A 305 0.38 5.73 4.90
N SER A 306 0.07 4.67 5.63
CA SER A 306 -0.80 4.70 6.80
C SER A 306 -0.10 4.11 8.01
N HIS A 307 -0.39 4.69 9.16
CA HIS A 307 -0.04 4.16 10.46
C HIS A 307 -1.29 4.01 11.32
N MET A 308 -1.32 2.94 12.12
CA MET A 308 -2.38 2.63 13.07
C MET A 308 -1.76 2.15 14.37
N ALA A 309 -2.36 2.52 15.50
CA ALA A 309 -2.00 2.02 16.80
C ALA A 309 -3.26 1.69 17.63
N VAL A 310 -3.21 0.59 18.36
CA VAL A 310 -4.27 0.14 19.27
C VAL A 310 -3.64 -0.30 20.59
N LEU A 311 -4.23 0.13 21.70
CA LEU A 311 -3.88 -0.33 23.05
C LEU A 311 -5.08 -1.08 23.65
N ALA A 312 -4.83 -2.15 24.40
CA ALA A 312 -5.87 -3.01 24.97
C ALA A 312 -6.90 -2.26 25.85
N ASN A 313 -6.42 -1.33 26.68
CA ASN A 313 -7.20 -0.68 27.74
C ASN A 313 -6.91 0.83 27.84
N SER A 314 -6.46 1.45 26.75
CA SER A 314 -6.12 2.87 26.71
C SER A 314 -6.37 3.42 25.29
N THR A 315 -6.41 4.74 25.16
CA THR A 315 -6.43 5.43 23.88
C THR A 315 -5.04 5.92 23.52
N THR A 316 -4.72 5.95 22.24
CA THR A 316 -3.51 6.58 21.74
C THR A 316 -3.76 8.03 21.35
N SER A 317 -2.70 8.83 21.38
CA SER A 317 -2.64 10.14 20.73
C SER A 317 -1.31 10.28 20.01
N ASP A 318 -1.36 10.81 18.79
CA ASP A 318 -0.23 11.05 17.91
C ASP A 318 0.11 12.53 17.87
N LYS A 319 1.39 12.85 18.16
CA LYS A 319 1.90 14.22 18.21
C LYS A 319 3.25 14.32 17.52
N THR A 320 3.47 15.40 16.81
CA THR A 320 4.81 15.77 16.33
C THR A 320 5.80 15.94 17.49
N ASP A 321 7.09 15.97 17.21
CA ASP A 321 8.13 16.23 18.23
C ASP A 321 7.96 17.59 18.95
N THR A 322 7.27 18.57 18.35
CA THR A 322 6.94 19.86 18.98
C THR A 322 5.66 19.82 19.82
N GLY A 323 4.97 18.67 19.87
CA GLY A 323 3.73 18.47 20.63
C GLY A 323 2.45 18.78 19.85
N THR A 324 2.54 19.24 18.60
CA THR A 324 1.35 19.46 17.75
C THR A 324 0.67 18.12 17.47
N SER A 325 -0.61 18.01 17.82
CA SER A 325 -1.41 16.81 17.54
C SER A 325 -1.55 16.60 16.03
N VAL A 326 -1.42 15.34 15.61
CA VAL A 326 -1.73 14.86 14.26
C VAL A 326 -2.89 13.87 14.24
N ASP A 327 -3.56 13.69 15.38
CA ASP A 327 -4.84 12.97 15.53
C ASP A 327 -6.03 13.74 14.93
N ASN A 328 -5.76 14.90 14.34
CA ASN A 328 -6.75 15.71 13.67
C ASN A 328 -6.80 15.37 12.19
N ASN A 329 -7.86 15.79 11.51
CA ASN A 329 -7.92 15.69 10.06
C ASN A 329 -7.14 16.85 9.41
N ASN A 330 -6.16 17.45 10.10
CA ASN A 330 -5.32 18.49 9.53
C ASN A 330 -4.06 17.87 8.94
N GLU A 331 -3.42 18.63 8.08
CA GLU A 331 -2.20 18.24 7.40
C GLU A 331 -1.05 19.03 8.05
N THR A 332 -0.02 18.32 8.49
CA THR A 332 1.10 18.87 9.27
C THR A 332 2.41 18.47 8.61
N ASP A 333 3.30 19.43 8.41
CA ASP A 333 4.66 19.15 7.94
C ASP A 333 5.45 18.39 9.00
N VAL A 334 5.98 17.24 8.61
CA VAL A 334 6.79 16.37 9.45
C VAL A 334 8.13 16.04 8.80
N THR A 335 8.53 16.77 7.74
CA THR A 335 9.67 16.46 6.88
C THR A 335 10.98 16.22 7.64
N HIS A 336 11.22 16.96 8.72
CA HIS A 336 12.42 16.88 9.55
C HIS A 336 12.11 16.57 11.01
N THR A 337 10.98 15.93 11.28
CA THR A 337 10.52 15.60 12.64
C THR A 337 10.06 14.15 12.71
N GLY A 338 9.57 13.72 13.88
CA GLY A 338 8.84 12.47 14.05
C GLY A 338 7.42 12.69 14.54
N VAL A 339 6.62 11.63 14.42
CA VAL A 339 5.32 11.51 15.09
C VAL A 339 5.45 10.48 16.20
N ASN A 340 5.15 10.89 17.43
CA ASN A 340 5.14 10.09 18.63
C ASN A 340 3.72 9.66 18.94
N THR A 341 3.49 8.36 19.00
CA THR A 341 2.27 7.75 19.52
C THR A 341 2.45 7.55 21.02
N VAL A 342 1.55 8.14 21.81
CA VAL A 342 1.56 8.04 23.28
C VAL A 342 0.23 7.50 23.79
N ALA A 343 0.26 6.81 24.93
CA ALA A 343 -0.93 6.41 25.66
C ALA A 343 -1.56 7.61 26.41
N SER A 344 -2.74 7.41 26.99
CA SER A 344 -3.49 8.45 27.73
C SER A 344 -2.72 9.03 28.94
N ASP A 345 -1.76 8.30 29.48
CA ASP A 345 -0.87 8.73 30.58
C ASP A 345 0.49 9.28 30.08
N ASN A 346 0.59 9.59 28.78
CA ASN A 346 1.78 10.04 28.07
C ASN A 346 2.92 9.02 28.01
N GLU A 347 2.67 7.74 28.32
CA GLU A 347 3.64 6.70 28.05
C GLU A 347 3.91 6.61 26.54
N LYS A 348 5.17 6.59 26.13
CA LYS A 348 5.56 6.38 24.73
C LYS A 348 5.25 4.96 24.28
N VAL A 349 4.50 4.84 23.19
CA VAL A 349 4.13 3.56 22.57
C VAL A 349 5.00 3.32 21.34
N PHE A 350 5.01 4.27 20.41
CA PHE A 350 5.66 4.14 19.12
C PHE A 350 6.18 5.51 18.64
N ARG A 351 7.17 5.51 17.75
CA ARG A 351 7.61 6.73 17.08
C ARG A 351 7.98 6.44 15.64
N THR A 352 7.34 7.15 14.71
CA THR A 352 7.80 7.24 13.33
C THR A 352 8.75 8.42 13.22
N THR A 353 9.93 8.19 12.67
CA THR A 353 10.90 9.26 12.40
C THR A 353 10.95 9.54 10.90
N PHE A 354 10.74 10.79 10.53
CA PHE A 354 10.89 11.25 9.15
C PHE A 354 12.21 12.01 9.01
N GLY A 355 12.63 12.29 7.77
CA GLY A 355 13.85 13.06 7.53
C GLY A 355 15.17 12.36 7.85
N VAL A 356 15.15 11.06 8.23
CA VAL A 356 16.35 10.22 8.41
C VAL A 356 17.19 10.19 7.12
N LYS A 357 16.53 10.34 5.98
CA LYS A 357 17.15 10.54 4.67
C LYS A 357 16.64 11.84 4.07
N SER A 358 17.52 12.84 3.95
CA SER A 358 17.17 14.19 3.48
C SER A 358 16.97 14.29 1.96
N SER A 359 17.46 13.31 1.20
CA SER A 359 17.24 13.25 -0.25
C SER A 359 17.14 11.82 -0.79
N TYR A 360 16.34 11.62 -1.83
CA TYR A 360 16.32 10.37 -2.62
C TYR A 360 16.97 10.59 -3.97
N GLN A 361 17.64 9.54 -4.46
CA GLN A 361 18.10 9.49 -5.84
C GLN A 361 16.93 9.02 -6.70
N LEU A 362 16.41 9.90 -7.56
CA LEU A 362 15.33 9.60 -8.49
C LEU A 362 15.77 9.85 -9.93
N TYR A 363 15.07 9.18 -10.85
CA TYR A 363 15.25 9.45 -12.27
C TYR A 363 14.70 10.83 -12.62
N ASN A 364 15.59 11.73 -13.03
CA ASN A 364 15.25 13.07 -13.47
C ASN A 364 14.83 13.04 -14.94
N TYR A 365 13.54 13.24 -15.18
CA TYR A 365 12.95 13.23 -16.51
C TYR A 365 13.33 14.45 -17.38
N ALA A 366 13.78 15.56 -16.80
CA ALA A 366 14.30 16.68 -17.59
C ALA A 366 15.70 16.39 -18.15
N SER A 367 16.56 15.72 -17.37
CA SER A 367 17.97 15.46 -17.73
C SER A 367 18.23 14.06 -18.30
N GLY A 368 17.31 13.11 -18.12
CA GLY A 368 17.48 11.71 -18.51
C GLY A 368 18.44 10.90 -17.62
N ASN A 369 18.86 11.45 -16.48
CA ASN A 369 19.82 10.84 -15.56
C ASN A 369 19.25 10.73 -14.14
N GLN A 370 19.94 10.00 -13.26
CA GLN A 370 19.61 10.02 -11.83
C GLN A 370 20.04 11.36 -11.20
N ALA A 371 19.20 11.93 -10.34
CA ALA A 371 19.53 13.13 -9.56
C ALA A 371 19.06 12.96 -8.11
N ASN A 372 19.66 13.73 -7.21
CA ASN A 372 19.25 13.77 -5.81
C ASN A 372 18.21 14.85 -5.60
N TYR A 373 17.20 14.51 -4.81
CA TYR A 373 16.06 15.37 -4.61
C TYR A 373 15.63 15.35 -3.17
N ASN A 374 15.36 16.55 -2.65
CA ASN A 374 14.89 16.71 -1.28
C ASN A 374 13.55 16.02 -1.10
N VAL A 375 13.35 15.55 0.12
CA VAL A 375 12.12 14.87 0.52
C VAL A 375 11.25 15.85 1.27
N THR A 376 9.98 15.92 0.92
CA THR A 376 8.96 16.56 1.76
C THR A 376 8.07 15.46 2.33
N THR A 377 7.79 15.51 3.63
CA THR A 377 6.84 14.60 4.28
C THR A 377 5.81 15.37 5.07
N ARG A 378 4.54 15.07 4.85
CA ARG A 378 3.44 15.68 5.59
C ARG A 378 2.41 14.65 5.99
N THR A 379 1.74 14.86 7.11
CA THR A 379 0.52 14.10 7.41
C THR A 379 -0.57 14.49 6.42
N ALA A 380 -1.43 13.53 6.10
CA ALA A 380 -2.49 13.66 5.12
C ALA A 380 -3.86 13.53 5.80
N ASN A 381 -4.84 14.27 5.30
CA ASN A 381 -6.19 14.25 5.86
C ASN A 381 -6.84 12.86 5.71
N ARG A 382 -7.19 12.21 6.83
CA ARG A 382 -7.69 10.83 6.81
C ARG A 382 -9.02 10.64 6.06
N PRO A 383 -10.08 11.43 6.29
CA PRO A 383 -11.29 11.37 5.47
C PRO A 383 -11.04 11.57 3.96
N ALA A 384 -10.16 12.50 3.60
CA ALA A 384 -9.84 12.82 2.21
C ALA A 384 -9.17 11.65 1.47
N TRP A 385 -8.21 11.01 2.14
CA TRP A 385 -7.39 9.95 1.55
C TRP A 385 -7.95 8.57 1.87
N GLY A 386 -7.94 8.16 3.13
CA GLY A 386 -8.45 6.85 3.56
C GLY A 386 -9.95 6.69 3.29
N GLY A 387 -10.68 7.81 3.22
CA GLY A 387 -12.10 7.83 2.85
C GLY A 387 -12.42 7.86 1.36
N ASN A 388 -11.41 7.92 0.50
CA ASN A 388 -11.61 7.89 -0.94
C ASN A 388 -11.88 6.47 -1.42
N HIS A 389 -12.96 6.29 -2.18
CA HIS A 389 -13.39 4.98 -2.68
C HIS A 389 -12.42 4.33 -3.67
N VAL A 390 -11.47 5.09 -4.21
CA VAL A 390 -10.37 4.53 -5.02
C VAL A 390 -9.52 3.52 -4.24
N TYR A 391 -9.52 3.59 -2.89
CA TYR A 391 -8.78 2.69 -2.00
C TYR A 391 -9.62 1.54 -1.43
N ASP A 392 -10.85 1.32 -1.90
CA ASP A 392 -11.75 0.30 -1.31
C ASP A 392 -11.16 -1.11 -1.36
N VAL A 393 -10.40 -1.46 -2.40
CA VAL A 393 -9.73 -2.77 -2.52
C VAL A 393 -8.68 -2.96 -1.42
N GLN A 394 -7.82 -1.96 -1.22
CA GLN A 394 -6.80 -2.00 -0.18
C GLN A 394 -7.44 -1.99 1.21
N ASN A 395 -8.53 -1.26 1.41
CA ASN A 395 -9.31 -1.29 2.65
C ASN A 395 -9.88 -2.69 2.96
N VAL A 396 -10.33 -3.44 1.94
CA VAL A 396 -10.76 -4.85 2.13
C VAL A 396 -9.59 -5.73 2.55
N PHE A 397 -8.41 -5.54 1.95
CA PHE A 397 -7.20 -6.27 2.34
C PHE A 397 -6.81 -6.00 3.80
N MET A 398 -6.93 -4.75 4.27
CA MET A 398 -6.67 -4.39 5.67
C MET A 398 -7.53 -5.18 6.66
N GLY A 399 -8.79 -5.47 6.30
CA GLY A 399 -9.70 -6.25 7.15
C GLY A 399 -9.25 -7.69 7.43
N PHE A 400 -8.32 -8.25 6.64
CA PHE A 400 -7.74 -9.57 6.90
C PHE A 400 -6.75 -9.55 8.06
N LEU A 401 -5.98 -8.48 8.17
CA LEU A 401 -4.78 -8.47 8.96
C LEU A 401 -5.00 -8.65 10.48
N PRO A 402 -6.13 -8.20 11.08
CA PRO A 402 -6.48 -8.56 12.45
C PRO A 402 -6.55 -10.07 12.72
N VAL A 403 -6.69 -10.95 11.71
CA VAL A 403 -6.63 -12.41 11.90
C VAL A 403 -5.25 -12.85 12.42
N PHE A 404 -4.17 -12.15 12.04
CA PHE A 404 -2.84 -12.38 12.63
C PHE A 404 -2.87 -12.18 14.16
N VAL A 405 -3.51 -11.09 14.61
CA VAL A 405 -3.64 -10.77 16.03
C VAL A 405 -4.34 -11.90 16.78
N TYR A 406 -5.35 -12.55 16.19
CA TYR A 406 -6.02 -13.68 16.83
C TYR A 406 -5.08 -14.84 17.19
N HIS A 407 -4.03 -15.08 16.40
CA HIS A 407 -3.05 -16.13 16.67
C HIS A 407 -1.95 -15.74 17.66
N VAL A 408 -1.75 -14.43 17.85
CA VAL A 408 -0.71 -13.88 18.73
C VAL A 408 -1.26 -13.49 20.09
N ASP A 409 -2.33 -12.69 20.11
CA ASP A 409 -3.05 -12.30 21.30
C ASP A 409 -4.57 -12.25 21.01
N PRO A 410 -5.30 -13.34 21.31
CA PRO A 410 -6.74 -13.42 21.10
C PRO A 410 -7.53 -12.33 21.86
N ALA A 411 -7.01 -11.81 22.97
CA ALA A 411 -7.70 -10.78 23.76
C ALA A 411 -7.72 -9.43 23.03
N LEU A 412 -6.69 -9.14 22.22
CA LEU A 412 -6.60 -7.90 21.45
C LEU A 412 -7.30 -7.96 20.10
N PHE A 413 -7.70 -9.14 19.64
CA PHE A 413 -8.33 -9.34 18.33
C PHE A 413 -9.51 -8.38 18.08
N GLN A 414 -10.39 -8.19 19.07
CA GLN A 414 -11.55 -7.30 18.90
C GLN A 414 -11.15 -5.83 18.73
N ALA A 415 -10.15 -5.39 19.51
CA ALA A 415 -9.63 -4.03 19.44
C ALA A 415 -8.91 -3.79 18.10
N ALA A 416 -8.06 -4.73 17.67
CA ALA A 416 -7.41 -4.70 16.36
C ALA A 416 -8.43 -4.69 15.21
N ARG A 417 -9.48 -5.51 15.29
CA ARG A 417 -10.55 -5.54 14.28
C ARG A 417 -11.31 -4.22 14.19
N ALA A 418 -11.45 -3.48 15.29
CA ALA A 418 -12.10 -2.18 15.28
C ALA A 418 -11.15 -1.07 14.78
N GLY A 419 -9.92 -1.04 15.31
CA GLY A 419 -8.95 0.04 15.07
C GLY A 419 -8.10 -0.10 13.81
N MET A 420 -8.07 -1.27 13.17
CA MET A 420 -7.21 -1.55 12.01
C MET A 420 -7.97 -2.06 10.78
N ALA A 421 -9.30 -1.87 10.75
CA ALA A 421 -10.14 -2.40 9.68
C ALA A 421 -10.00 -1.69 8.32
N SER A 422 -9.54 -0.44 8.31
CA SER A 422 -9.45 0.37 7.08
C SER A 422 -8.59 1.61 7.30
N PHE A 423 -8.12 2.23 6.21
CA PHE A 423 -7.37 3.48 6.26
C PHE A 423 -8.21 4.68 6.74
N ARG A 424 -9.54 4.58 6.73
CA ARG A 424 -10.43 5.61 7.30
C ARG A 424 -10.24 5.82 8.79
N VAL A 425 -9.84 4.75 9.50
CA VAL A 425 -9.63 4.75 10.95
C VAL A 425 -8.13 4.71 11.30
N ALA A 426 -7.26 5.05 10.34
CA ALA A 426 -5.84 5.17 10.60
C ALA A 426 -5.57 6.18 11.72
N SER A 427 -4.53 5.94 12.51
CA SER A 427 -4.00 6.93 13.46
C SER A 427 -3.61 8.19 12.70
N TYR A 428 -2.82 8.04 11.64
CA TYR A 428 -2.54 9.08 10.66
C TYR A 428 -2.15 8.49 9.31
N LEU A 429 -2.34 9.28 8.26
CA LEU A 429 -1.79 9.05 6.93
C LEU A 429 -0.66 10.04 6.70
N TYR A 430 0.28 9.72 5.82
CA TYR A 430 1.30 10.67 5.40
C TYR A 430 1.71 10.47 3.95
N ASN A 431 2.06 11.58 3.32
CA ASN A 431 2.60 11.64 1.97
C ASN A 431 4.09 11.88 2.07
N LEU A 432 4.87 11.00 1.45
CA LEU A 432 6.31 11.13 1.29
C LEU A 432 6.58 11.48 -0.17
N GLN A 433 7.04 12.71 -0.41
CA GLN A 433 7.38 13.24 -1.71
C GLN A 433 8.89 13.24 -1.90
N PRO A 434 9.46 12.29 -2.66
CA PRO A 434 10.80 12.45 -3.21
C PRO A 434 10.66 13.33 -4.47
N ARG A 435 11.33 14.49 -4.51
CA ARG A 435 11.24 15.40 -5.66
C ARG A 435 11.92 14.85 -6.93
#